data_AF-E9FWU7-F1
#
_entry.id   AF-E9FWU7-F1
#
_cell.length_a   1.000
_cell.length_b   1.000
_cell.length_c   1.000
_cell.angle_alpha   90.00
_cell.angle_beta   90.00
_cell.angle_gamma   90.00
#
_symmetry.space_group_name_H-M   'P 1'
#
loop_
_entity.id
_entity.type
_entity.pdbx_description
1 polymer ?
#
loop_
_entity_poly.entity_id
_entity_poly.type
_entity_poly.pdbx_seq_one_letter_code
_entity_poly.pdbx_strand_id
1 'polypeptide(L)'
;MDRSVRLHLCRDTEALMIRFLSGFTVDGLSKPWWAFAAAWKKHVLPRIYGVPATYLSDDYIYLLVRIEKRSIVGSINGSMLLEPDLLAKLPSPDAGGKLDAVTKPWRSAVEFFVQFGTHVITDYSAGDALFQVIVYDASSLPLLSEKMLQLRAHVEQFNPVNATKLDWNNLLLKHSTPVHVGKLQLISGNRTLINWLESRLAVSTLPETIPSSIRLLGAPVLFNLFYRQMQPRAVLSMNMAAITKAIPEMSLRTWLDDILINLLRMWEYNM
;
A
#
# COMPACT_ATOMS: atom_id res chain seq x y z
N MET A 1 -16.73 -10.33 9.02
CA MET A 1 -16.25 -9.55 7.87
C MET A 1 -15.44 -8.39 8.42
N ASP A 2 -14.14 -8.37 8.15
CA ASP A 2 -13.22 -7.35 8.65
C ASP A 2 -13.47 -6.02 7.92
N ARG A 3 -14.02 -5.04 8.63
CA ARG A 3 -14.28 -3.69 8.13
C ARG A 3 -13.15 -2.81 8.63
N SER A 4 -12.15 -2.55 7.80
CA SER A 4 -11.02 -1.74 8.21
C SER A 4 -11.21 -0.29 7.74
N VAL A 5 -11.35 0.62 8.70
CA VAL A 5 -11.22 2.06 8.48
C VAL A 5 -9.94 2.50 9.12
N ARG A 6 -9.07 3.18 8.37
CA ARG A 6 -7.76 3.62 8.83
C ARG A 6 -7.54 5.08 8.46
N LEU A 7 -7.06 5.83 9.44
CA LEU A 7 -6.66 7.22 9.30
C LEU A 7 -5.15 7.31 9.55
N HIS A 8 -4.39 7.75 8.55
CA HIS A 8 -2.94 7.88 8.67
C HIS A 8 -2.51 9.33 8.49
N LEU A 9 -1.99 9.92 9.56
CA LEU A 9 -1.31 11.21 9.47
C LEU A 9 0.12 10.97 8.96
N CYS A 10 0.43 11.56 7.82
CA CYS A 10 1.68 11.42 7.09
C CYS A 10 2.37 12.79 7.05
N ARG A 11 3.65 12.84 7.43
CA ARG A 11 4.40 14.09 7.59
C ARG A 11 4.94 14.66 6.28
N ASP A 12 5.02 13.82 5.26
CA ASP A 12 5.59 14.14 3.95
C ASP A 12 5.03 13.14 2.91
N THR A 13 5.45 13.32 1.65
CA THR A 13 4.99 12.48 0.53
C THR A 13 5.53 11.04 0.61
N GLU A 14 6.71 10.82 1.21
CA GLU A 14 7.27 9.48 1.40
C GLU A 14 6.45 8.69 2.42
N ALA A 15 6.11 9.29 3.57
CA ALA A 15 5.23 8.73 4.57
C ALA A 15 3.85 8.42 4.00
N LEU A 16 3.32 9.28 3.11
CA LEU A 16 2.06 9.03 2.42
C LEU A 16 2.14 7.76 1.55
N MET A 17 3.23 7.61 0.80
CA MET A 17 3.49 6.43 -0.03
C MET A 17 3.61 5.15 0.81
N ILE A 18 4.41 5.20 1.88
CA ILE A 18 4.60 4.08 2.81
C ILE A 18 3.23 3.62 3.36
N ARG A 19 2.35 4.56 3.71
CA ARG A 19 1.01 4.24 4.24
C ARG A 19 0.05 3.76 3.17
N PHE A 20 0.15 4.28 1.95
CA PHE A 20 -0.62 3.80 0.81
C PHE A 20 -0.32 2.33 0.51
N LEU A 21 0.97 1.97 0.49
CA LEU A 21 1.46 0.63 0.17
C LEU A 21 1.76 -0.24 1.40
N SER A 22 1.28 0.11 2.59
CA SER A 22 1.64 -0.60 3.83
C SER A 22 1.19 -2.07 3.90
N GLY A 23 0.35 -2.51 2.97
CA GLY A 23 -0.06 -3.91 2.83
C GLY A 23 0.83 -4.72 1.89
N PHE A 24 1.87 -4.12 1.32
CA PHE A 24 2.74 -4.74 0.33
C PHE A 24 4.13 -4.94 0.93
N THR A 25 4.59 -6.18 0.97
CA THR A 25 5.91 -6.52 1.50
C THR A 25 6.65 -7.44 0.54
N VAL A 26 7.96 -7.24 0.47
CA VAL A 26 8.89 -8.00 -0.37
C VAL A 26 10.11 -8.24 0.51
N ASP A 27 10.40 -9.51 0.70
CA ASP A 27 11.54 -9.97 1.48
C ASP A 27 12.88 -9.45 0.92
N GLY A 28 13.86 -9.25 1.78
CA GLY A 28 15.17 -8.72 1.37
C GLY A 28 15.22 -7.24 0.95
N LEU A 29 14.09 -6.54 0.83
CA LEU A 29 14.04 -5.09 0.56
C LEU A 29 13.92 -4.26 1.84
N SER A 30 14.71 -3.19 1.93
CA SER A 30 14.64 -2.21 3.01
C SER A 30 13.44 -1.27 2.86
N LYS A 31 13.03 -0.99 1.61
CA LYS A 31 11.84 -0.20 1.28
C LYS A 31 10.88 -1.00 0.39
N PRO A 32 10.13 -1.98 0.94
CA PRO A 32 9.30 -2.89 0.13
C PRO A 32 8.29 -2.20 -0.80
N TRP A 33 7.78 -1.05 -0.39
CA TRP A 33 6.84 -0.24 -1.17
C TRP A 33 7.46 0.33 -2.46
N TRP A 34 8.79 0.51 -2.52
CA TRP A 34 9.49 0.92 -3.76
C TRP A 34 9.29 -0.10 -4.86
N ALA A 35 9.20 -1.40 -4.55
CA ALA A 35 9.04 -2.41 -5.59
C ALA A 35 7.76 -2.25 -6.42
N PHE A 36 6.73 -1.61 -5.83
CA PHE A 36 5.45 -1.35 -6.47
C PHE A 36 5.34 0.08 -7.00
N ALA A 37 6.03 1.03 -6.37
CA ALA A 37 5.96 2.45 -6.68
C ALA A 37 7.08 2.96 -7.60
N ALA A 38 8.20 2.26 -7.75
CA ALA A 38 9.38 2.79 -8.45
C ALA A 38 9.12 3.07 -9.94
N ALA A 39 8.16 2.35 -10.55
CA ALA A 39 7.72 2.62 -11.92
C ALA A 39 6.81 3.86 -12.05
N TRP A 40 6.34 4.43 -10.92
CA TRP A 40 5.44 5.58 -10.93
C TRP A 40 6.22 6.86 -11.19
N LYS A 41 6.13 7.37 -12.41
CA LYS A 41 6.67 8.70 -12.75
C LYS A 41 6.05 9.77 -11.85
N LYS A 42 6.81 10.84 -11.54
CA LYS A 42 6.36 11.93 -10.65
C LYS A 42 4.97 12.51 -10.99
N HIS A 43 4.60 12.55 -12.27
CA HIS A 43 3.29 13.04 -12.73
C HIS A 43 2.11 12.08 -12.48
N VAL A 44 2.38 10.82 -12.08
CA VAL A 44 1.36 9.80 -11.80
C VAL A 44 0.84 9.94 -10.36
N LEU A 45 1.70 10.32 -9.42
CA LEU A 45 1.34 10.46 -7.99
C LEU A 45 0.13 11.39 -7.76
N PRO A 46 0.05 12.58 -8.39
CA PRO A 46 -1.13 13.44 -8.29
C PRO A 46 -2.44 12.72 -8.65
N ARG A 47 -2.39 11.85 -9.66
CA ARG A 47 -3.57 11.10 -10.12
C ARG A 47 -3.94 9.98 -9.16
N ILE A 48 -2.94 9.26 -8.63
CA ILE A 48 -3.15 8.19 -7.64
C ILE A 48 -3.73 8.74 -6.35
N TYR A 49 -3.20 9.86 -5.84
CA TYR A 49 -3.65 10.47 -4.60
C TYR A 49 -4.90 11.35 -4.77
N GLY A 50 -5.26 11.70 -6.02
CA GLY A 50 -6.37 12.60 -6.30
C GLY A 50 -6.11 14.05 -5.88
N VAL A 51 -4.84 14.44 -5.75
CA VAL A 51 -4.40 15.75 -5.25
C VAL A 51 -3.52 16.41 -6.33
N PRO A 52 -3.67 17.71 -6.63
CA PRO A 52 -2.80 18.42 -7.56
C PRO A 52 -1.32 18.36 -7.16
N ALA A 53 -0.42 18.35 -8.15
CA ALA A 53 1.02 18.24 -7.90
C ALA A 53 1.58 19.36 -7.02
N THR A 54 0.97 20.55 -7.04
CA THR A 54 1.35 21.71 -6.20
C THR A 54 1.23 21.44 -4.70
N TYR A 55 0.40 20.48 -4.31
CA TYR A 55 0.20 20.10 -2.91
C TYR A 55 1.02 18.86 -2.51
N LEU A 56 1.85 18.31 -3.41
CA LEU A 56 2.75 17.19 -3.11
C LEU A 56 4.17 17.74 -2.88
N SER A 57 4.36 18.45 -1.78
CA SER A 57 5.63 19.01 -1.32
C SER A 57 5.86 18.77 0.17
N ASP A 58 7.02 19.16 0.66
CA ASP A 58 7.40 19.05 2.08
C ASP A 58 6.80 20.17 2.95
N ASP A 59 6.12 21.15 2.34
CA ASP A 59 5.42 22.24 3.04
C ASP A 59 4.07 21.77 3.63
N TYR A 60 3.64 20.57 3.24
CA TYR A 60 2.33 20.02 3.57
C TYR A 60 2.44 18.70 4.33
N ILE A 61 1.42 18.47 5.15
CA ILE A 61 1.17 17.19 5.80
C ILE A 61 -0.16 16.63 5.30
N TYR A 62 -0.28 15.31 5.36
CA TYR A 62 -1.35 14.59 4.69
C TYR A 62 -2.10 13.71 5.67
N LEU A 63 -3.42 13.77 5.67
CA LEU A 63 -4.26 12.76 6.28
C LEU A 63 -4.77 11.82 5.18
N LEU A 64 -4.30 10.58 5.21
CA LEU A 64 -4.80 9.52 4.35
C LEU A 64 -5.98 8.82 5.05
N VAL A 65 -7.16 8.95 4.46
CA VAL A 65 -8.37 8.21 4.85
C VAL A 65 -8.46 6.97 3.97
N ARG A 66 -8.49 5.78 4.59
CA ARG A 66 -8.54 4.48 3.91
C ARG A 66 -9.69 3.64 4.45
N ILE A 67 -10.59 3.19 3.58
CA ILE A 67 -11.69 2.27 3.92
C ILE A 67 -11.57 1.04 3.04
N GLU A 68 -11.40 -0.15 3.63
CA GLU A 68 -11.23 -1.38 2.86
C GLU A 68 -12.29 -2.42 3.14
N LYS A 69 -12.60 -3.18 2.08
CA LYS A 69 -13.40 -4.39 2.14
C LYS A 69 -12.59 -5.55 1.59
N ARG A 70 -11.97 -6.32 2.47
CA ARG A 70 -11.32 -7.59 2.12
C ARG A 70 -12.39 -8.65 1.90
N SER A 71 -12.31 -9.36 0.78
CA SER A 71 -13.27 -10.41 0.44
C SER A 71 -12.58 -11.75 0.18
N ILE A 72 -11.37 -11.72 -0.38
CA ILE A 72 -10.58 -12.91 -0.67
C ILE A 72 -9.27 -12.77 0.08
N VAL A 73 -8.86 -13.85 0.74
CA VAL A 73 -7.54 -13.97 1.37
C VAL A 73 -6.98 -15.30 0.90
N GLY A 74 -5.78 -15.26 0.32
CA GLY A 74 -5.02 -16.44 -0.04
C GLY A 74 -3.72 -16.45 0.72
N SER A 75 -3.32 -17.62 1.19
CA SER A 75 -2.05 -17.84 1.87
C SER A 75 -1.52 -19.21 1.48
N ILE A 76 -0.21 -19.32 1.28
CA ILE A 76 0.48 -20.59 1.17
C ILE A 76 0.58 -21.18 2.58
N ASN A 77 -0.42 -21.99 2.95
CA ASN A 77 -0.39 -22.75 4.19
C ASN A 77 0.57 -23.94 4.03
N GLY A 78 1.80 -23.85 4.55
CA GLY A 78 2.73 -24.98 4.62
C GLY A 78 4.17 -24.66 4.18
N SER A 79 4.91 -25.68 3.75
CA SER A 79 6.27 -25.55 3.24
C SER A 79 6.27 -25.04 1.81
N MET A 80 6.98 -23.94 1.56
CA MET A 80 7.26 -23.47 0.21
C MET A 80 8.24 -24.44 -0.45
N LEU A 81 7.74 -25.40 -1.23
CA LEU A 81 8.56 -26.34 -1.99
C LEU A 81 8.45 -26.01 -3.47
N LEU A 82 9.60 -25.94 -4.15
CA LEU A 82 9.62 -25.79 -5.60
C LEU A 82 9.12 -27.08 -6.26
N GLU A 83 8.40 -26.93 -7.37
CA GLU A 83 8.02 -28.08 -8.18
C GLU A 83 9.27 -28.80 -8.73
N PRO A 84 9.23 -30.13 -8.95
CA PRO A 84 10.37 -30.89 -9.43
C PRO A 84 11.03 -30.33 -10.70
N ASP A 85 10.22 -29.84 -11.63
CA ASP A 85 10.69 -29.26 -12.89
C ASP A 85 11.47 -27.96 -12.68
N LEU A 86 11.16 -27.20 -11.63
CA LEU A 86 11.86 -25.97 -11.26
C LEU A 86 13.14 -26.30 -10.46
N LEU A 87 13.09 -27.32 -9.60
CA LEU A 87 14.28 -27.84 -8.91
C LEU A 87 15.35 -28.30 -9.91
N ALA A 88 14.95 -28.98 -10.99
CA ALA A 88 15.86 -29.44 -12.03
C ALA A 88 16.53 -28.29 -12.82
N LYS A 89 15.98 -27.07 -12.75
CA LYS A 89 16.49 -25.86 -13.42
C LYS A 89 17.28 -24.94 -12.48
N LEU A 90 17.49 -25.35 -11.23
CA LEU A 90 18.30 -24.57 -10.31
C LEU A 90 19.74 -24.46 -10.83
N PRO A 91 20.35 -23.27 -10.74
CA PRO A 91 21.74 -23.08 -11.14
C PRO A 91 22.67 -23.87 -10.23
N SER A 92 23.79 -24.36 -10.78
CA SER A 92 24.83 -25.04 -10.00
C SER A 92 26.03 -24.11 -9.80
N PRO A 93 26.52 -23.93 -8.56
CA PRO A 93 27.74 -23.16 -8.29
C PRO A 93 28.99 -23.79 -8.91
N ASP A 94 28.96 -25.10 -9.20
CA ASP A 94 30.10 -25.90 -9.68
C ASP A 94 30.14 -26.06 -11.21
N ALA A 95 29.19 -25.46 -11.96
CA ALA A 95 29.10 -25.60 -13.42
C ALA A 95 30.24 -24.88 -14.20
N GLY A 96 31.24 -24.32 -13.51
CA GLY A 96 32.38 -23.61 -14.09
C GLY A 96 33.58 -24.53 -14.36
N GLY A 97 33.77 -24.94 -15.61
CA GLY A 97 35.07 -25.47 -16.05
C GLY A 97 36.23 -24.47 -15.80
N LYS A 98 37.45 -25.01 -15.67
CA LYS A 98 38.72 -24.40 -15.19
C LYS A 98 39.14 -23.00 -15.71
N LEU A 99 38.41 -22.36 -16.62
CA LEU A 99 38.83 -21.09 -17.23
C LEU A 99 38.05 -19.83 -16.77
N ASP A 100 36.88 -19.95 -16.12
CA ASP A 100 36.07 -18.77 -15.71
C ASP A 100 35.31 -18.99 -14.38
N ALA A 101 36.02 -19.46 -13.34
CA ALA A 101 35.42 -19.89 -12.08
C ALA A 101 34.75 -18.77 -11.25
N VAL A 102 35.02 -17.49 -11.55
CA VAL A 102 34.46 -16.35 -10.79
C VAL A 102 33.27 -15.70 -11.50
N THR A 103 33.23 -15.71 -12.84
CA THR A 103 32.23 -14.96 -13.65
C THR A 103 31.07 -15.80 -14.18
N LYS A 104 31.21 -17.12 -14.30
CA LYS A 104 30.12 -18.01 -14.76
C LYS A 104 29.06 -18.34 -13.68
N PRO A 105 29.39 -18.52 -12.40
CA PRO A 105 28.41 -18.95 -11.40
C PRO A 105 27.29 -17.92 -11.16
N TRP A 106 27.61 -16.63 -11.10
CA TRP A 106 26.59 -15.61 -10.80
C TRP A 106 25.64 -15.35 -11.98
N ARG A 107 26.09 -15.56 -13.22
CA ARG A 107 25.26 -15.32 -14.42
C ARG A 107 24.09 -16.30 -14.49
N SER A 108 24.31 -17.57 -14.24
CA SER A 108 23.24 -18.58 -14.23
C SER A 108 22.20 -18.30 -13.13
N ALA A 109 22.63 -17.78 -11.98
CA ALA A 109 21.73 -17.31 -10.93
C ALA A 109 20.88 -16.11 -11.38
N VAL A 110 21.50 -15.12 -12.02
CA VAL A 110 20.76 -13.96 -12.58
C VAL A 110 19.78 -14.40 -13.67
N GLU A 111 20.19 -15.28 -14.58
CA GLU A 111 19.32 -15.84 -15.62
C GLU A 111 18.12 -16.59 -15.01
N PHE A 112 18.35 -17.37 -13.96
CA PHE A 112 17.29 -18.02 -13.20
C PHE A 112 16.30 -16.99 -12.62
N PHE A 113 16.78 -15.93 -11.97
CA PHE A 113 15.90 -14.89 -11.43
C PHE A 113 15.13 -14.12 -12.50
N VAL A 114 15.73 -13.87 -13.66
CA VAL A 114 15.05 -13.23 -14.79
C VAL A 114 13.96 -14.14 -15.35
N GLN A 115 14.20 -15.45 -15.41
CA GLN A 115 13.27 -16.41 -15.98
C GLN A 115 12.09 -16.74 -15.07
N PHE A 116 12.35 -16.92 -13.77
CA PHE A 116 11.36 -17.45 -12.81
C PHE A 116 10.88 -16.41 -11.79
N GLY A 117 11.52 -15.24 -11.75
CA GLY A 117 11.31 -14.23 -10.73
C GLY A 117 12.16 -14.46 -9.48
N THR A 118 12.27 -13.40 -8.68
CA THR A 118 13.05 -13.41 -7.44
C THR A 118 12.22 -13.79 -6.22
N HIS A 119 10.89 -13.71 -6.32
CA HIS A 119 9.99 -13.85 -5.19
C HIS A 119 8.71 -14.61 -5.58
N VAL A 120 8.12 -15.27 -4.58
CA VAL A 120 6.83 -15.95 -4.67
C VAL A 120 5.84 -15.26 -3.73
N ILE A 121 4.60 -15.10 -4.18
CA ILE A 121 3.52 -14.56 -3.35
C ILE A 121 3.16 -15.60 -2.28
N THR A 122 3.43 -15.30 -1.01
CA THR A 122 3.05 -16.16 0.11
C THR A 122 1.65 -15.88 0.58
N ASP A 123 1.28 -14.61 0.61
CA ASP A 123 -0.01 -14.16 1.10
C ASP A 123 -0.52 -13.04 0.23
N TYR A 124 -1.82 -13.01 0.00
CA TYR A 124 -2.45 -11.88 -0.64
C TYR A 124 -3.87 -11.70 -0.12
N SER A 125 -4.38 -10.48 -0.27
CA SER A 125 -5.82 -10.26 -0.15
C SER A 125 -6.34 -9.44 -1.31
N ALA A 126 -7.56 -9.78 -1.72
CA ALA A 126 -8.28 -9.05 -2.74
C ALA A 126 -9.64 -8.56 -2.22
N GLY A 127 -10.09 -7.44 -2.78
CA GLY A 127 -11.19 -6.67 -2.25
C GLY A 127 -11.38 -5.37 -3.02
N ASP A 128 -11.88 -4.36 -2.33
CA ASP A 128 -11.85 -2.97 -2.80
C ASP A 128 -11.41 -2.06 -1.66
N ALA A 129 -10.92 -0.87 -2.01
CA ALA A 129 -10.61 0.14 -1.02
C ALA A 129 -10.77 1.56 -1.56
N LEU A 130 -11.39 2.41 -0.74
CA LEU A 130 -11.53 3.84 -0.94
C LEU A 130 -10.38 4.58 -0.25
N PHE A 131 -9.82 5.56 -0.95
CA PHE A 131 -8.77 6.44 -0.48
C PHE A 131 -9.17 7.89 -0.71
N GLN A 132 -8.83 8.74 0.24
CA GLN A 132 -8.82 10.19 0.05
C GLN A 132 -7.65 10.78 0.82
N VAL A 133 -6.93 11.69 0.18
CA VAL A 133 -5.85 12.46 0.79
C VAL A 133 -6.39 13.84 1.12
N ILE A 134 -6.28 14.24 2.38
CA ILE A 134 -6.61 15.59 2.85
C ILE A 134 -5.30 16.29 3.20
N VAL A 135 -5.10 17.48 2.65
CA VAL A 135 -3.85 18.24 2.74
C VAL A 135 -4.01 19.37 3.73
N TYR A 136 -3.00 19.54 4.58
CA TYR A 136 -2.91 20.60 5.56
C TYR A 136 -1.54 21.27 5.47
N ASP A 137 -1.44 22.54 5.86
CA ASP A 137 -0.14 23.18 6.07
C ASP A 137 0.66 22.43 7.15
N ALA A 138 1.98 22.35 6.98
CA ALA A 138 2.86 21.71 7.96
C ALA A 138 2.74 22.30 9.38
N SER A 139 2.38 23.58 9.50
CA SER A 139 2.10 24.27 10.77
C SER A 139 0.95 23.62 11.57
N SER A 140 0.06 22.88 10.91
CA SER A 140 -1.07 22.18 11.54
C SER A 140 -0.68 20.87 12.24
N LEU A 141 0.57 20.43 12.11
CA LEU A 141 1.03 19.12 12.61
C LEU A 141 0.81 18.91 14.11
N PRO A 142 1.12 19.86 15.02
CA PRO A 142 0.94 19.63 16.46
C PRO A 142 -0.53 19.39 16.82
N LEU A 143 -1.43 20.25 16.33
CA LEU A 143 -2.86 20.16 16.56
C LEU A 143 -3.46 18.86 15.99
N LEU A 144 -3.08 18.49 14.76
CA LEU A 144 -3.55 17.26 14.14
C LEU A 144 -3.02 16.03 14.86
N SER A 145 -1.78 16.04 15.32
CA SER A 145 -1.20 14.92 16.07
C SER A 145 -1.94 14.68 17.38
N GLU A 146 -2.25 15.74 18.12
CA GLU A 146 -3.04 15.67 19.35
C GLU A 146 -4.43 15.08 19.10
N LYS A 147 -5.14 15.60 18.09
CA LYS A 147 -6.46 15.07 17.69
C LYS A 147 -6.38 13.61 17.27
N MET A 148 -5.38 13.24 16.45
CA MET A 148 -5.21 11.87 15.99
C MET A 148 -4.96 10.89 17.15
N LEU A 149 -4.28 11.32 18.21
CA LEU A 149 -4.10 10.53 19.43
C LEU A 149 -5.45 10.27 20.12
N GLN A 150 -6.28 11.30 20.26
CA GLN A 150 -7.63 11.18 20.83
C GLN A 150 -8.55 10.27 19.98
N LEU A 151 -8.35 10.29 18.67
CA LEU A 151 -9.12 9.52 17.70
C LEU A 151 -8.66 8.06 17.56
N ARG A 152 -7.41 7.73 17.89
CA ARG A 152 -6.84 6.39 17.65
C ARG A 152 -7.70 5.27 18.25
N ALA A 153 -8.18 5.44 19.48
CA ALA A 153 -9.07 4.49 20.14
C ALA A 153 -10.39 4.26 19.38
N HIS A 154 -10.91 5.31 18.71
CA HIS A 154 -12.14 5.26 17.93
C HIS A 154 -11.95 4.70 16.51
N VAL A 155 -10.74 4.81 15.95
CA VAL A 155 -10.42 4.35 14.58
C VAL A 155 -9.98 2.89 14.56
N GLU A 156 -9.12 2.46 15.50
CA GLU A 156 -8.67 1.06 15.59
C GLU A 156 -9.83 0.10 15.92
N GLN A 157 -10.86 0.60 16.60
CA GLN A 157 -12.10 -0.11 16.90
C GLN A 157 -13.29 0.48 16.12
N PHE A 158 -13.06 1.08 14.95
CA PHE A 158 -14.10 1.80 14.22
C PHE A 158 -15.32 0.91 13.97
N ASN A 159 -16.36 1.14 14.76
CA ASN A 159 -17.67 0.57 14.56
C ASN A 159 -18.57 1.69 14.04
N PRO A 160 -19.11 1.58 12.80
CA PRO A 160 -19.99 2.58 12.23
C PRO A 160 -21.14 2.97 13.18
N VAL A 161 -21.62 2.01 13.99
CA VAL A 161 -22.71 2.22 14.95
C VAL A 161 -22.32 3.18 16.09
N ASN A 162 -21.05 3.15 16.54
CA ASN A 162 -20.55 4.00 17.63
C ASN A 162 -19.96 5.33 17.12
N ALA A 163 -19.69 5.44 15.82
CA ALA A 163 -18.99 6.57 15.22
C ALA A 163 -19.84 7.86 15.14
N THR A 164 -21.13 7.79 15.45
CA THR A 164 -22.06 8.94 15.51
C THR A 164 -21.85 9.85 16.73
N LYS A 165 -21.11 9.39 17.75
CA LYS A 165 -20.86 10.18 18.98
C LYS A 165 -19.88 11.33 18.77
N LEU A 166 -19.18 11.35 17.64
CA LEU A 166 -18.12 12.30 17.36
C LEU A 166 -18.40 13.09 16.07
N ASP A 167 -18.27 14.40 16.13
CA ASP A 167 -18.36 15.25 14.94
C ASP A 167 -17.02 15.28 14.19
N TRP A 168 -16.81 14.24 13.38
CA TRP A 168 -15.60 14.08 12.57
C TRP A 168 -15.33 15.25 11.63
N ASN A 169 -16.38 15.85 11.05
CA ASN A 169 -16.24 16.98 10.14
C ASN A 169 -15.73 18.21 10.88
N ASN A 170 -16.29 18.50 12.06
CA ASN A 170 -15.82 19.63 12.85
C ASN A 170 -14.36 19.44 13.29
N LEU A 171 -14.00 18.23 13.72
CA LEU A 171 -12.64 17.94 14.21
C LEU A 171 -11.57 18.03 13.13
N LEU A 172 -11.82 17.41 11.97
CA LEU A 172 -10.79 17.21 10.93
C LEU A 172 -10.88 18.22 9.78
N LEU A 173 -12.05 18.80 9.51
CA LEU A 173 -12.23 19.75 8.40
C LEU A 173 -12.39 21.19 8.86
N LYS A 174 -13.12 21.45 9.96
CA LYS A 174 -13.39 22.82 10.40
C LYS A 174 -12.32 23.38 11.33
N HIS A 175 -11.86 22.61 12.32
CA HIS A 175 -10.88 23.09 13.30
C HIS A 175 -9.43 22.98 12.84
N SER A 176 -9.13 22.04 11.94
CA SER A 176 -7.79 21.88 11.36
C SER A 176 -7.71 22.43 9.94
N THR A 177 -8.70 23.20 9.48
CA THR A 177 -8.87 23.79 8.14
C THR A 177 -7.88 23.29 7.08
N PRO A 178 -8.24 22.24 6.31
CA PRO A 178 -7.38 21.75 5.24
C PRO A 178 -7.21 22.80 4.15
N VAL A 179 -6.02 22.86 3.56
CA VAL A 179 -5.74 23.70 2.39
C VAL A 179 -6.28 23.08 1.11
N HIS A 180 -6.43 21.75 1.09
CA HIS A 180 -6.99 21.02 -0.04
C HIS A 180 -7.59 19.68 0.40
N VAL A 181 -8.70 19.29 -0.21
CA VAL A 181 -9.31 17.96 -0.04
C VAL A 181 -9.25 17.25 -1.39
N GLY A 182 -8.46 16.19 -1.47
CA GLY A 182 -8.25 15.42 -2.69
C GLY A 182 -9.52 14.70 -3.15
N LYS A 183 -9.51 14.25 -4.40
CA LYS A 183 -10.61 13.47 -4.99
C LYS A 183 -10.73 12.10 -4.32
N LEU A 184 -11.95 11.58 -4.27
CA LEU A 184 -12.20 10.20 -3.86
C LEU A 184 -11.61 9.24 -4.91
N GLN A 185 -10.79 8.29 -4.45
CA GLN A 185 -10.18 7.27 -5.29
C GLN A 185 -10.59 5.89 -4.81
N LEU A 186 -10.91 5.01 -5.74
CA LEU A 186 -11.27 3.62 -5.45
C LEU A 186 -10.32 2.71 -6.25
N ILE A 187 -9.68 1.73 -5.61
CA ILE A 187 -8.67 0.91 -6.30
C ILE A 187 -9.30 0.15 -7.47
N SER A 188 -10.53 -0.33 -7.34
CA SER A 188 -11.24 -0.98 -8.44
C SER A 188 -11.52 -0.08 -9.64
N GLY A 189 -11.34 1.25 -9.52
CA GLY A 189 -11.62 2.21 -10.57
C GLY A 189 -13.12 2.39 -10.88
N ASN A 190 -14.03 1.86 -10.05
CA ASN A 190 -15.48 1.95 -10.27
C ASN A 190 -15.99 3.41 -10.14
N ARG A 191 -16.01 4.12 -11.28
CA ARG A 191 -16.45 5.52 -11.37
C ARG A 191 -17.92 5.72 -11.02
N THR A 192 -18.78 4.75 -11.31
CA THR A 192 -20.20 4.83 -10.97
C THR A 192 -20.40 4.90 -9.45
N LEU A 193 -19.66 4.08 -8.69
CA LEU A 193 -19.70 4.11 -7.24
C LEU A 193 -19.11 5.41 -6.67
N ILE A 194 -18.01 5.91 -7.25
CA ILE A 194 -17.43 7.20 -6.86
C ILE A 194 -18.44 8.34 -7.08
N ASN A 195 -19.04 8.46 -8.27
CA ASN A 195 -20.00 9.52 -8.57
C ASN A 195 -21.24 9.46 -7.66
N TRP A 196 -21.73 8.24 -7.39
CA TRP A 196 -22.84 8.02 -6.43
C TRP A 196 -22.47 8.48 -5.01
N LEU A 197 -21.21 8.28 -4.62
CA LEU A 197 -20.70 8.62 -3.30
C LEU A 197 -20.46 10.13 -3.17
N GLU A 198 -19.81 10.76 -4.16
CA GLU A 198 -19.49 12.19 -4.17
C GLU A 198 -20.74 13.06 -3.95
N SER A 199 -21.85 12.74 -4.61
CA SER A 199 -23.11 13.49 -4.46
C SER A 199 -23.72 13.42 -3.05
N ARG A 200 -23.27 12.47 -2.22
CA ARG A 200 -23.75 12.24 -0.84
C ARG A 200 -22.74 12.64 0.23
N LEU A 201 -21.49 12.88 -0.17
CA LEU A 201 -20.39 13.27 0.71
C LEU A 201 -20.07 14.75 0.69
N ALA A 202 -20.78 15.54 -0.10
CA ALA A 202 -20.73 17.00 -0.12
C ALA A 202 -20.76 17.56 1.32
N VAL A 203 -19.67 18.22 1.73
CA VAL A 203 -19.59 18.98 2.99
C VAL A 203 -19.33 20.44 2.63
N SER A 204 -20.13 21.34 3.19
CA SER A 204 -19.93 22.78 3.06
C SER A 204 -18.88 23.23 4.08
N THR A 205 -17.60 23.09 3.73
CA THR A 205 -16.48 23.61 4.53
C THR A 205 -15.60 24.48 3.63
N LEU A 206 -15.87 25.80 3.62
CA LEU A 206 -15.13 26.89 2.95
C LEU A 206 -15.18 26.84 1.40
N PRO A 207 -15.16 28.01 0.72
CA PRO A 207 -16.25 28.57 -0.12
C PRO A 207 -16.92 27.65 -1.15
N GLU A 208 -16.42 26.43 -1.36
CA GLU A 208 -16.95 25.41 -2.24
C GLU A 208 -17.49 24.20 -1.45
N THR A 209 -18.39 23.45 -2.08
CA THR A 209 -18.87 22.18 -1.52
C THR A 209 -18.00 21.05 -2.04
N ILE A 210 -17.23 20.42 -1.15
CA ILE A 210 -16.27 19.39 -1.54
C ILE A 210 -16.70 18.03 -0.95
N PRO A 211 -16.70 16.93 -1.74
CA PRO A 211 -16.98 15.60 -1.21
C PRO A 211 -15.86 15.15 -0.26
N SER A 212 -16.21 14.76 0.96
CA SER A 212 -15.24 14.28 1.96
C SER A 212 -15.62 12.92 2.52
N SER A 213 -14.68 11.97 2.45
CA SER A 213 -14.75 10.63 3.06
C SER A 213 -14.87 10.70 4.58
N ILE A 214 -14.47 11.79 5.23
CA ILE A 214 -14.67 12.02 6.67
C ILE A 214 -16.15 11.97 7.04
N ARG A 215 -17.05 12.42 6.14
CA ARG A 215 -18.50 12.33 6.36
C ARG A 215 -19.00 10.89 6.48
N LEU A 216 -18.32 9.91 5.88
CA LEU A 216 -18.67 8.50 6.06
C LEU A 216 -18.46 8.02 7.49
N LEU A 217 -17.50 8.61 8.21
CA LEU A 217 -17.18 8.21 9.58
C LEU A 217 -18.33 8.50 10.53
N GLY A 218 -19.03 9.63 10.37
CA GLY A 218 -20.21 9.98 11.16
C GLY A 218 -21.55 9.48 10.62
N ALA A 219 -21.58 8.77 9.49
CA ALA A 219 -22.80 8.41 8.77
C ALA A 219 -22.95 6.89 8.57
N PRO A 220 -23.30 6.10 9.60
CA PRO A 220 -23.34 4.64 9.54
C PRO A 220 -24.21 4.06 8.43
N VAL A 221 -25.38 4.66 8.19
CA VAL A 221 -26.31 4.20 7.15
C VAL A 221 -25.67 4.36 5.78
N LEU A 222 -25.09 5.52 5.49
CA LEU A 222 -24.40 5.79 4.23
C LEU A 222 -23.16 4.90 4.07
N PHE A 223 -22.36 4.75 5.13
CA PHE A 223 -21.21 3.85 5.16
C PHE A 223 -21.61 2.42 4.81
N ASN A 224 -22.68 1.89 5.43
CA ASN A 224 -23.15 0.54 5.16
C ASN A 224 -23.65 0.35 3.72
N LEU A 225 -24.36 1.34 3.15
CA LEU A 225 -24.79 1.31 1.76
C LEU A 225 -23.59 1.28 0.80
N PHE A 226 -22.62 2.16 1.03
CA PHE A 226 -21.37 2.21 0.28
C PHE A 226 -20.60 0.87 0.37
N TYR A 227 -20.37 0.38 1.59
CA TYR A 227 -19.59 -0.84 1.85
C TYR A 227 -20.21 -2.08 1.20
N ARG A 228 -21.54 -2.15 1.09
CA ARG A 228 -22.22 -3.24 0.37
C ARG A 228 -21.92 -3.22 -1.13
N GLN A 229 -21.78 -2.05 -1.73
CA GLN A 229 -21.52 -1.88 -3.17
C GLN A 229 -20.05 -2.11 -3.57
N MET A 230 -19.11 -2.07 -2.63
CA MET A 230 -17.70 -2.38 -2.88
C MET A 230 -17.53 -3.84 -3.37
N GLN A 231 -16.78 -4.03 -4.46
CA GLN A 231 -16.61 -5.31 -5.16
C GLN A 231 -15.16 -5.80 -5.11
N PRO A 232 -14.89 -7.12 -4.97
CA PRO A 232 -13.54 -7.65 -4.89
C PRO A 232 -12.83 -7.67 -6.24
N ARG A 233 -12.31 -6.52 -6.67
CA ARG A 233 -11.69 -6.33 -7.99
C ARG A 233 -10.23 -5.89 -7.93
N ALA A 234 -9.69 -5.72 -6.73
CA ALA A 234 -8.36 -5.17 -6.53
C ALA A 234 -7.56 -5.98 -5.51
N VAL A 235 -6.25 -6.09 -5.72
CA VAL A 235 -5.30 -6.57 -4.70
C VAL A 235 -5.09 -5.46 -3.67
N LEU A 236 -5.32 -5.77 -2.39
CA LEU A 236 -5.22 -4.82 -1.28
C LEU A 236 -3.95 -4.99 -0.46
N SER A 237 -3.39 -6.20 -0.47
CA SER A 237 -2.13 -6.54 0.18
C SER A 237 -1.50 -7.74 -0.51
N MET A 238 -0.18 -7.80 -0.48
CA MET A 238 0.62 -8.89 -1.03
C MET A 238 1.90 -9.01 -0.22
N ASN A 239 2.19 -10.21 0.27
CA ASN A 239 3.46 -10.55 0.89
C ASN A 239 4.21 -11.49 -0.05
N MET A 240 5.46 -11.16 -0.29
CA MET A 240 6.33 -11.90 -1.20
C MET A 240 7.57 -12.34 -0.46
N ALA A 241 7.87 -13.65 -0.49
CA ALA A 241 9.08 -14.21 0.08
C ALA A 241 10.09 -14.53 -1.02
N ALA A 242 11.38 -14.43 -0.72
CA ALA A 242 12.44 -14.76 -1.65
C ALA A 242 12.32 -16.22 -2.10
N ILE A 243 12.43 -16.46 -3.41
CA ILE A 243 12.32 -17.81 -4.01
C ILE A 243 13.39 -18.76 -3.46
N THR A 244 14.52 -18.22 -2.99
CA THR A 244 15.63 -18.95 -2.35
C THR A 244 15.16 -19.71 -1.12
N LYS A 245 14.17 -19.22 -0.36
CA LYS A 245 13.61 -19.90 0.81
C LYS A 245 12.97 -21.25 0.48
N ALA A 246 12.59 -21.47 -0.77
CA ALA A 246 12.01 -22.72 -1.24
C ALA A 246 13.05 -23.79 -1.62
N ILE A 247 14.34 -23.44 -1.65
CA ILE A 247 15.44 -24.33 -2.05
C ILE A 247 15.80 -25.24 -0.88
N PRO A 248 15.66 -26.58 -0.99
CA PRO A 248 15.90 -27.48 0.14
C PRO A 248 17.36 -27.52 0.60
N GLU A 249 18.30 -27.49 -0.33
CA GLU A 249 19.73 -27.62 -0.08
C GLU A 249 20.30 -26.31 0.52
N MET A 250 20.94 -26.41 1.68
CA MET A 250 21.39 -25.24 2.45
C MET A 250 22.53 -24.46 1.75
N SER A 251 23.53 -25.14 1.18
CA SER A 251 24.66 -24.49 0.51
C SER A 251 24.20 -23.70 -0.72
N LEU A 252 23.43 -24.34 -1.60
CA LEU A 252 22.84 -23.71 -2.76
C LEU A 252 21.89 -22.56 -2.39
N ARG A 253 21.07 -22.73 -1.34
CA ARG A 253 20.20 -21.67 -0.83
C ARG A 253 21.00 -20.44 -0.43
N THR A 254 22.02 -20.59 0.42
CA THR A 254 22.84 -19.46 0.91
C THR A 254 23.53 -18.75 -0.26
N TRP A 255 24.11 -19.50 -1.19
CA TRP A 255 24.78 -18.93 -2.35
C TRP A 255 23.82 -18.13 -3.25
N LEU A 256 22.62 -18.64 -3.53
CA LEU A 256 21.62 -17.89 -4.31
C LEU A 256 21.07 -16.70 -3.55
N ASP A 257 20.91 -16.82 -2.23
CA ASP A 257 20.44 -15.73 -1.38
C ASP A 257 21.42 -14.56 -1.34
N ASP A 258 22.72 -14.85 -1.25
CA ASP A 258 23.78 -13.83 -1.31
C ASP A 258 23.76 -13.07 -2.65
N ILE A 259 23.57 -13.77 -3.77
CA ILE A 259 23.47 -13.14 -5.08
C ILE A 259 22.19 -12.29 -5.15
N LEU A 260 21.06 -12.82 -4.70
CA LEU A 260 19.78 -12.12 -4.70
C LEU A 260 19.85 -10.84 -3.85
N ILE A 261 20.34 -10.91 -2.61
CA ILE A 261 20.47 -9.76 -1.72
C ILE A 261 21.35 -8.67 -2.37
N ASN A 262 22.45 -9.05 -2.99
CA ASN A 262 23.31 -8.08 -3.69
C ASN A 262 22.60 -7.43 -4.88
N LEU A 263 21.85 -8.19 -5.68
CA LEU A 263 21.04 -7.64 -6.78
C LEU A 263 19.98 -6.67 -6.25
N LEU A 264 19.25 -7.05 -5.21
CA LEU A 264 18.21 -6.21 -4.60
C LEU A 264 18.79 -4.92 -4.03
N ARG A 265 19.94 -4.97 -3.35
CA ARG A 265 20.63 -3.78 -2.82
C ARG A 265 21.11 -2.85 -3.92
N MET A 266 21.70 -3.39 -4.99
CA MET A 266 22.10 -2.59 -6.15
C MET A 266 20.88 -1.93 -6.80
N TRP A 267 19.76 -2.64 -6.86
CA TRP A 267 18.52 -2.10 -7.40
C TRP A 267 17.93 -0.99 -6.53
N GLU A 268 17.89 -1.17 -5.20
CA GLU A 268 17.42 -0.14 -4.25
C GLU A 268 18.30 1.11 -4.28
N TYR A 269 19.61 0.97 -4.49
CA TYR A 269 20.54 2.11 -4.54
C TYR A 269 20.44 2.92 -5.83
N ASN A 270 20.15 2.28 -6.97
CA ASN A 270 20.18 2.90 -8.30
C ASN A 270 18.82 3.47 -8.76
N MET A 271 17.78 3.34 -7.95
CA MET A 271 16.43 3.88 -8.22
C MET A 271 16.25 5.26 -7.62
#